data_AF-A0A967MXI4-F1
#
_entry.id   AF-A0A967MXI4-F1
#
_cell.length_a   1.000
_cell.length_b   1.000
_cell.length_c   1.000
_cell.angle_alpha   90.00
_cell.angle_beta   90.00
_cell.angle_gamma   90.00
#
_symmetry.space_group_name_H-M   'P 1'
#
loop_
_entity.id
_entity.type
_entity.pdbx_description
1 polymer ?
#
loop_
_entity_poly.entity_id
_entity_poly.type
_entity_poly.pdbx_seq_one_letter_code
_entity_poly.pdbx_strand_id
1 'polypeptide(L)'
;NLVGLPLSILQAPADAEVWVLELASNQPGEIAALGAVAEPDIAVITSVSEGHLEGLGDLQGVLAEKLSLLRSLREDGVALVADEPADLPRAAREVWP
;
A
#
# COMPACT_ATOMS: atom_id res chain seq x y z
N ASN A 1 10.06 -3.72 4.99
CA ASN A 1 10.43 -3.53 6.42
C ASN A 1 9.17 -3.61 7.26
N LEU A 2 9.05 -4.63 8.09
CA LEU A 2 7.82 -4.89 8.85
C LEU A 2 7.79 -4.26 10.25
N VAL A 3 8.87 -3.57 10.67
CA VAL A 3 9.02 -3.08 12.05
C VAL A 3 8.76 -1.59 12.18
N GLY A 4 9.20 -0.80 11.20
CA GLY A 4 9.15 0.66 11.28
C GLY A 4 7.73 1.20 11.46
N LEU A 5 6.79 0.76 10.62
CA LEU A 5 5.40 1.20 10.65
C LEU A 5 4.71 0.89 12.00
N PRO A 6 4.71 -0.37 12.53
CA PRO A 6 4.13 -0.63 13.84
C PRO A 6 4.72 0.23 14.97
N LEU A 7 6.03 0.51 14.93
CA LEU A 7 6.65 1.38 15.94
C LEU A 7 6.19 2.83 15.80
N SER A 8 6.07 3.36 14.58
CA SER A 8 5.52 4.70 14.35
C SER A 8 4.10 4.83 14.90
N ILE A 9 3.27 3.80 14.69
CA ILE A 9 1.91 3.70 15.23
C ILE A 9 1.91 3.72 16.76
N LEU A 10 2.76 2.92 17.41
CA LEU A 10 2.86 2.85 18.87
C LEU A 10 3.44 4.13 19.51
N GLN A 11 4.19 4.92 18.75
CA GLN A 11 4.78 6.19 19.19
C GLN A 11 3.90 7.41 18.88
N ALA A 12 2.80 7.23 18.15
CA ALA A 12 1.90 8.32 17.82
C ALA A 12 1.29 8.94 19.08
N PRO A 13 1.11 10.27 19.12
CA PRO A 13 0.35 10.92 20.19
C PRO A 13 -1.06 10.31 20.32
N ALA A 14 -1.53 10.11 21.55
CA ALA A 14 -2.85 9.53 21.81
C ALA A 14 -4.01 10.41 21.30
N ASP A 15 -3.75 11.69 21.08
CA ASP A 15 -4.66 12.71 20.55
C ASP A 15 -4.45 12.99 19.06
N ALA A 16 -3.64 12.19 18.35
CA ALA A 16 -3.48 12.32 16.91
C ALA A 16 -4.79 12.00 16.17
N GLU A 17 -5.35 13.00 15.50
CA GLU A 17 -6.60 12.87 14.74
C GLU A 17 -6.41 12.24 13.35
N VAL A 18 -5.21 12.36 12.75
CA VAL A 18 -4.91 11.89 11.39
C VAL A 18 -3.51 11.30 11.33
N TRP A 19 -3.40 10.13 10.70
CA TRP A 19 -2.13 9.42 10.53
C TRP A 19 -1.79 9.35 9.04
N VAL A 20 -0.57 9.76 8.69
CA VAL A 20 -0.02 9.60 7.34
C VAL A 20 1.09 8.55 7.43
N LEU A 21 0.79 7.37 6.91
CA LEU A 21 1.62 6.18 7.08
C LEU A 21 2.25 5.79 5.74
N GLU A 22 3.58 5.71 5.70
CA GLU A 22 4.30 5.17 4.55
C GLU A 22 4.42 3.65 4.66
N LEU A 23 4.01 2.93 3.61
CA LEU A 23 4.16 1.49 3.48
C LEU A 23 5.13 1.20 2.34
N ALA A 24 6.16 0.42 2.62
CA ALA A 24 7.20 0.06 1.67
C ALA A 24 7.52 -1.44 1.75
N SER A 25 7.79 -2.04 0.58
CA SER A 25 8.11 -3.45 0.45
C SER A 25 9.27 -3.68 -0.52
N ASN A 26 9.97 -4.80 -0.30
CA ASN A 26 10.91 -5.38 -1.25
C ASN A 26 10.68 -6.88 -1.48
N GLN A 27 9.69 -7.47 -0.79
CA GLN A 27 9.28 -8.86 -0.94
C GLN A 27 7.76 -8.95 -1.08
N PRO A 28 7.24 -9.99 -1.76
CA PRO A 28 5.80 -10.21 -1.86
C PRO A 28 5.12 -10.39 -0.49
N GLY A 29 3.97 -9.77 -0.30
CA GLY A 29 3.12 -9.87 0.87
C GLY A 29 3.43 -8.89 2.01
N GLU A 30 4.49 -8.08 1.90
CA GLU A 30 4.83 -7.12 2.94
C GLU A 30 3.81 -5.97 3.02
N ILE A 31 3.35 -5.43 1.89
CA ILE A 31 2.31 -4.39 1.86
C ILE A 31 1.01 -4.92 2.44
N ALA A 32 0.63 -6.17 2.16
CA ALA A 32 -0.56 -6.79 2.75
C ALA A 32 -0.42 -6.91 4.28
N ALA A 33 0.74 -7.34 4.78
CA ALA A 33 1.00 -7.44 6.22
C ALA A 33 0.98 -6.06 6.91
N LEU A 34 1.63 -5.07 6.30
CA LEU A 34 1.65 -3.70 6.80
C LEU A 34 0.26 -3.04 6.74
N GLY A 35 -0.47 -3.27 5.65
CA GLY A 35 -1.83 -2.76 5.47
C GLY A 35 -2.80 -3.32 6.51
N ALA A 36 -2.67 -4.60 6.88
CA ALA A 36 -3.46 -5.19 7.96
C ALA A 36 -3.16 -4.59 9.34
N VAL A 37 -1.97 -4.02 9.54
CA VAL A 37 -1.64 -3.26 10.75
C VAL A 37 -2.16 -1.82 10.68
N ALA A 38 -2.13 -1.21 9.48
CA ALA A 38 -2.52 0.18 9.28
C ALA A 38 -4.04 0.40 9.23
N GLU A 39 -4.81 -0.58 8.76
CA GLU A 39 -6.28 -0.50 8.54
C GLU A 39 -6.74 0.85 7.94
N PRO A 40 -6.19 1.29 6.79
CA PRO A 40 -6.36 2.65 6.29
C PRO A 40 -7.81 2.98 5.89
N ASP A 41 -8.25 4.19 6.25
CA ASP A 41 -9.45 4.82 5.70
C ASP A 41 -9.23 5.29 4.25
N ILE A 42 -8.00 5.71 3.92
CA ILE A 42 -7.60 6.18 2.60
C ILE A 42 -6.29 5.50 2.21
N ALA A 43 -6.26 4.88 1.03
CA ALA A 43 -5.08 4.27 0.44
C ALA A 43 -4.63 5.10 -0.76
N VAL A 44 -3.34 5.45 -0.81
CA VAL A 44 -2.77 6.26 -1.89
C VAL A 44 -1.67 5.49 -2.60
N ILE A 45 -1.82 5.29 -3.91
CA ILE A 45 -0.79 4.74 -4.79
C ILE A 45 -0.40 5.84 -5.78
N THR A 46 0.75 6.47 -5.52
CA THR A 46 1.23 7.63 -6.28
C THR A 46 1.86 7.26 -7.62
N SER A 47 2.43 6.06 -7.73
CA SER A 47 2.96 5.48 -8.97
C SER A 47 3.36 4.01 -8.74
N VAL A 48 3.56 3.28 -9.83
CA VAL A 48 4.31 2.01 -9.84
C VAL A 48 5.44 2.09 -10.84
N SER A 49 6.65 1.74 -10.42
CA SER A 49 7.83 1.68 -11.28
C SER A 49 8.67 0.46 -10.92
N GLU A 50 9.63 0.13 -11.77
CA GLU A 50 10.60 -0.93 -11.46
C GLU A 50 11.38 -0.58 -10.19
N GLY A 51 11.30 -1.48 -9.21
CA GLY A 51 11.94 -1.33 -7.92
C GLY A 51 11.94 -2.68 -7.21
N HIS A 52 13.03 -2.98 -6.49
CA HIS A 52 13.16 -4.24 -5.74
C HIS A 52 12.91 -5.51 -6.57
N LEU A 53 13.25 -5.50 -7.87
CA LEU A 53 13.00 -6.62 -8.79
C LEU A 53 13.66 -7.93 -8.37
N GLU A 54 14.74 -7.88 -7.59
CA GLU A 54 15.36 -9.08 -7.01
C GLU A 54 14.37 -9.88 -6.14
N GLY A 55 13.48 -9.21 -5.40
CA GLY A 55 12.44 -9.85 -4.58
C GLY A 55 11.07 -9.90 -5.25
N LEU A 56 10.74 -8.89 -6.05
CA LEU A 56 9.42 -8.75 -6.68
C LEU A 56 9.34 -9.32 -8.10
N GLY A 57 10.47 -9.75 -8.67
CA GLY A 57 10.56 -10.36 -10.00
C GLY A 57 10.55 -9.34 -11.13
N ASP A 58 9.39 -8.75 -11.41
CA ASP A 58 9.17 -7.85 -12.53
C ASP A 58 8.20 -6.72 -12.16
N LEU A 59 7.92 -5.82 -13.10
CA LEU A 59 6.97 -4.72 -12.91
C LEU A 59 5.56 -5.21 -12.52
N GLN A 60 5.12 -6.38 -13.00
CA GLN A 60 3.83 -6.94 -12.63
C GLN A 60 3.82 -7.41 -11.18
N GLY A 61 4.93 -7.97 -10.69
CA GLY A 61 5.11 -8.28 -9.28
C GLY A 61 5.12 -7.03 -8.40
N VAL A 62 5.76 -5.93 -8.83
CA VAL A 62 5.71 -4.64 -8.10
C VAL A 62 4.28 -4.08 -8.09
N LEU A 63 3.58 -4.16 -9.22
CA LEU A 63 2.18 -3.74 -9.34
C LEU A 63 1.27 -4.54 -8.41
N ALA A 64 1.36 -5.87 -8.43
CA ALA A 64 0.57 -6.75 -7.58
C ALA A 64 0.84 -6.49 -6.09
N GLU A 65 2.10 -6.30 -5.72
CA GLU A 65 2.49 -5.99 -4.34
C GLU A 65 1.93 -4.65 -3.87
N LYS A 66 2.04 -3.58 -4.68
CA LYS A 66 1.49 -2.27 -4.31
C LYS A 66 -0.04 -2.27 -4.25
N LEU A 67 -0.70 -2.96 -5.18
CA LEU A 67 -2.16 -3.07 -5.22
C LEU A 67 -2.72 -3.88 -4.05
N SER A 68 -1.91 -4.69 -3.36
CA SER A 68 -2.37 -5.39 -2.17
C SER A 68 -2.79 -4.42 -1.05
N LEU A 69 -2.30 -3.17 -1.07
CA LEU A 69 -2.73 -2.10 -0.16
C LEU A 69 -4.24 -1.88 -0.21
N LEU A 70 -4.83 -1.92 -1.41
CA LEU A 70 -6.26 -1.63 -1.59
C LEU A 70 -7.15 -2.68 -0.92
N ARG A 71 -6.64 -3.90 -0.71
CA ARG A 71 -7.35 -4.97 0.01
C ARG A 71 -7.38 -4.75 1.52
N SER A 72 -6.54 -3.85 2.03
CA SER A 72 -6.49 -3.48 3.45
C SER A 72 -7.32 -2.24 3.78
N LEU A 73 -7.94 -1.61 2.76
CA LEU A 73 -8.91 -0.55 2.99
C LEU A 73 -10.06 -1.06 3.85
N ARG A 74 -10.55 -0.18 4.74
CA ARG A 74 -11.82 -0.40 5.43
C ARG A 74 -12.97 -0.46 4.41
N GLU A 75 -14.10 -1.05 4.79
CA GLU A 75 -15.24 -1.30 3.88
C GLU A 75 -15.70 -0.06 3.09
N ASP A 76 -15.72 1.12 3.73
CA ASP A 76 -16.10 2.40 3.12
C ASP A 76 -14.87 3.26 2.74
N GLY A 77 -13.70 2.64 2.59
CA GLY A 77 -12.44 3.30 2.34
C GLY A 77 -12.31 3.90 0.95
N VAL A 78 -11.40 4.85 0.79
CA VAL A 78 -11.15 5.53 -0.49
C VAL A 78 -9.78 5.16 -1.05
N ALA A 79 -9.77 4.68 -2.29
CA ALA A 79 -8.55 4.47 -3.06
C ALA A 79 -8.25 5.71 -3.93
N LEU A 80 -7.07 6.32 -3.74
CA LEU A 80 -6.52 7.34 -4.62
C LEU A 80 -5.35 6.74 -5.39
N VAL A 81 -5.54 6.54 -6.70
CA VAL A 81 -4.59 5.83 -7.55
C VAL A 81 -4.22 6.71 -8.73
N ALA A 82 -2.92 6.90 -8.95
CA ALA A 82 -2.38 7.62 -10.10
C ALA A 82 -2.54 6.81 -11.41
N ASP A 83 -2.13 7.41 -12.53
CA ASP A 83 -2.29 6.85 -13.88
C ASP A 83 -1.00 6.24 -14.47
N GLU A 84 0.08 6.16 -13.68
CA GLU A 84 1.36 5.60 -14.10
C GLU A 84 1.73 4.33 -13.31
N PRO A 85 1.94 3.18 -14.00
CA PRO A 85 1.87 2.96 -15.44
C PRO A 85 0.41 2.97 -15.92
N ALA A 86 0.20 3.08 -17.23
CA ALA A 86 -1.14 3.19 -17.83
C ALA A 86 -2.14 2.10 -17.42
N ASP A 87 -1.65 0.93 -17.02
CA ASP A 87 -2.47 -0.19 -16.58
C ASP A 87 -2.91 -0.10 -15.10
N LEU A 88 -2.27 0.75 -14.31
CA LEU A 88 -2.52 0.89 -12.87
C LEU A 88 -3.98 1.24 -12.54
N PRO A 89 -4.64 2.22 -13.19
CA PRO A 89 -6.05 2.51 -12.92
C PRO A 89 -6.99 1.34 -13.22
N ARG A 90 -6.71 0.55 -14.27
CA ARG A 90 -7.51 -0.63 -14.59
C ARG A 90 -7.31 -1.70 -13.52
N ALA A 91 -6.07 -2.04 -13.23
CA ALA A 91 -5.72 -3.07 -12.26
C ALA A 91 -6.21 -2.73 -10.84
N ALA A 92 -6.20 -1.44 -10.46
CA ALA A 92 -6.77 -0.99 -9.19
C ALA A 92 -8.28 -1.25 -9.08
N ARG A 93 -9.05 -0.97 -10.15
CA ARG A 93 -10.50 -1.22 -10.17
C ARG A 93 -10.86 -2.71 -10.09
N GLU A 94 -9.96 -3.59 -10.50
CA GLU A 94 -10.14 -5.04 -10.35
C GLU A 94 -9.98 -5.50 -8.88
N VAL A 95 -9.30 -4.70 -8.05
CA VAL A 95 -9.07 -4.98 -6.63
C VAL A 95 -10.08 -4.24 -5.74
N TRP A 96 -10.36 -2.97 -6.05
CA TRP A 96 -11.25 -2.08 -5.30
C TRP A 96 -12.12 -1.28 -6.30
N PRO A 97 -13.40 -1.66 -6.49
CA PRO A 97 -14.28 -1.10 -7.52
C PRO A 97 -14.78 0.32 -7.24
#